data_AF-A0A3P6EQ04-F1
#
_entry.id   AF-A0A3P6EQ04-F1
#
_cell.length_a   1.000
_cell.length_b   1.000
_cell.length_c   1.000
_cell.angle_alpha   90.00
_cell.angle_beta   90.00
_cell.angle_gamma   90.00
#
_symmetry.space_group_name_H-M   'P 1'
#
loop_
_entity.id
_entity.type
_entity.pdbx_description
1 polymer ?
#
loop_
_entity_poly.entity_id
_entity_poly.type
_entity_poly.pdbx_seq_one_letter_code
_entity_poly.pdbx_strand_id
1 'polypeptide(L)'
;MNAGSLYEYRWADGIAIKKPITVSAPEYVGYLMNWIVTQIDNGTIFPQTPGTSTFPPNFKDFVKVILKRLFRVYAHIYHCHFQKVVNLKEEAHLNTCFEHLVLFTSEYQLIDEAEMEPLKELVGKVLKP
;
A
#
# COMPACT_ATOMS: atom_id res chain seq x y z
N MET A 1 11.61 -6.24 -3.75
CA MET A 1 11.30 -5.87 -2.35
C MET A 1 10.71 -7.08 -1.63
N ASN A 2 10.90 -7.27 -0.33
CA ASN A 2 10.37 -8.44 0.40
C ASN A 2 9.52 -8.05 1.62
N ALA A 3 8.79 -9.00 2.19
CA ALA A 3 8.24 -8.91 3.54
C ALA A 3 8.60 -10.20 4.28
N GLY A 4 9.70 -10.17 5.02
CA GLY A 4 10.28 -11.35 5.63
C GLY A 4 10.87 -12.31 4.58
N SER A 5 11.06 -13.57 4.96
CA SER A 5 11.63 -14.61 4.08
C SER A 5 10.60 -15.25 3.13
N LEU A 6 9.30 -15.08 3.41
CA LEU A 6 8.23 -15.80 2.71
C LEU A 6 7.63 -15.05 1.51
N TYR A 7 7.77 -13.73 1.45
CA TYR A 7 7.07 -12.90 0.45
C TYR A 7 8.05 -12.02 -0.33
N GLU A 8 8.01 -12.12 -1.66
CA GLU A 8 8.72 -11.24 -2.59
C GLU A 8 7.72 -10.40 -3.42
N TYR A 9 7.91 -9.08 -3.42
CA TYR A 9 7.19 -8.15 -4.27
C TYR A 9 8.06 -7.71 -5.46
N ARG A 10 7.54 -7.96 -6.66
CA ARG A 10 8.10 -7.54 -7.95
C ARG A 10 7.32 -6.35 -8.50
N TRP A 11 8.00 -5.47 -9.23
CA TRP A 11 7.42 -4.23 -9.73
C TRP A 11 6.95 -4.38 -11.18
N ALA A 12 5.72 -3.93 -11.44
CA ALA A 12 5.19 -3.66 -12.78
C ALA A 12 4.14 -2.55 -12.66
N ASP A 13 4.12 -1.62 -13.61
CA ASP A 13 3.11 -0.55 -13.68
C ASP A 13 2.06 -0.81 -14.78
N GLY A 14 2.27 -1.83 -15.62
CA GLY A 14 1.37 -2.16 -16.74
C GLY A 14 1.48 -1.21 -17.94
N ILE A 15 2.29 -0.15 -17.84
CA ILE A 15 2.47 0.87 -18.87
C ILE A 15 3.90 0.78 -19.42
N ALA A 16 4.88 1.28 -18.67
CA ALA A 16 6.30 1.27 -19.05
C ALA A 16 6.94 -0.10 -18.74
N ILE A 17 6.56 -0.70 -17.61
CA ILE A 17 7.07 -1.99 -17.14
C ILE A 17 5.88 -2.96 -17.06
N LYS A 18 5.67 -3.68 -18.18
CA LYS A 18 4.57 -4.64 -18.32
C LYS A 18 4.85 -5.99 -17.66
N LYS A 19 6.11 -6.44 -17.66
CA LYS A 19 6.52 -7.69 -17.02
C LYS A 19 7.08 -7.39 -15.63
N PRO A 20 6.64 -8.09 -14.57
CA PRO A 20 7.16 -7.88 -13.22
C PRO A 20 8.68 -8.09 -13.14
N ILE A 21 9.39 -7.08 -12.67
CA ILE A 21 10.84 -7.09 -12.47
C ILE A 21 11.20 -7.15 -10.98
N THR A 22 12.31 -7.82 -10.67
CA THR A 22 12.91 -7.77 -9.33
C THR A 22 13.77 -6.51 -9.22
N VAL A 23 13.53 -5.74 -8.17
CA VAL A 23 14.26 -4.52 -7.84
C VAL A 23 14.50 -4.45 -6.33
N SER A 24 15.46 -3.63 -5.92
CA SER A 24 15.73 -3.41 -4.49
C SER A 24 14.51 -2.80 -3.78
N ALA A 25 14.48 -2.86 -2.44
CA ALA A 25 13.40 -2.24 -1.68
C ALA A 25 13.31 -0.71 -1.88
N PRO A 26 14.41 0.07 -1.84
CA PRO A 26 14.36 1.50 -2.12
C PRO A 26 13.84 1.82 -3.53
N GLU A 27 14.28 1.10 -4.56
CA GLU A 27 13.80 1.28 -5.93
C GLU A 27 12.31 0.97 -6.05
N TYR A 28 11.85 -0.14 -5.44
CA TYR A 28 10.43 -0.49 -5.43
C TYR A 28 9.58 0.62 -4.80
N VAL A 29 9.99 1.12 -3.64
CA VAL A 29 9.27 2.19 -2.92
C VAL A 29 9.28 3.47 -3.76
N GLY A 30 10.41 3.83 -4.39
CA GLY A 30 10.50 4.97 -5.29
C GLY A 30 9.55 4.87 -6.48
N TYR A 31 9.52 3.73 -7.17
CA TYR A 31 8.58 3.50 -8.27
C TYR A 31 7.13 3.53 -7.80
N LEU A 32 6.84 2.94 -6.64
CA LEU A 32 5.50 2.94 -6.08
C LEU A 32 5.00 4.36 -5.77
N MET A 33 5.80 5.17 -5.07
CA MET A 33 5.39 6.52 -4.70
C MET A 33 5.18 7.39 -5.94
N ASN A 34 6.10 7.32 -6.90
CA ASN A 34 5.94 8.03 -8.17
C ASN A 34 4.68 7.57 -8.91
N TRP A 35 4.42 6.27 -8.98
CA TRP A 35 3.23 5.72 -9.63
C TRP A 35 1.93 6.14 -8.93
N ILE A 36 1.89 6.20 -7.60
CA ILE A 36 0.71 6.67 -6.86
C ILE A 36 0.42 8.13 -7.19
N VAL A 37 1.45 8.99 -7.20
CA VAL A 37 1.29 10.41 -7.57
C VAL A 37 0.72 10.52 -8.99
N THR A 38 1.21 9.75 -9.96
CA THR A 38 0.64 9.79 -11.32
C THR A 38 -0.81 9.30 -11.40
N GLN A 39 -1.24 8.40 -10.50
CA GLN A 39 -2.65 8.02 -10.43
C GLN A 39 -3.51 9.16 -9.85
N ILE A 40 -3.07 9.80 -8.77
CA ILE A 40 -3.79 10.87 -8.08
C ILE A 40 -3.88 12.13 -8.95
N ASP A 41 -2.82 12.46 -9.69
CA ASP A 41 -2.79 13.61 -10.61
C ASP A 41 -3.57 13.35 -11.91
N ASN A 42 -3.98 12.11 -12.16
CA ASN A 42 -4.77 11.78 -13.34
C ASN A 42 -6.23 12.20 -13.15
N GLY A 43 -6.61 13.33 -13.77
CA GLY A 43 -7.96 13.88 -13.76
C GLY A 43 -9.08 12.94 -14.25
N THR A 44 -8.75 11.85 -14.96
CA THR A 44 -9.73 10.83 -15.38
C THR A 44 -10.02 9.79 -14.29
N ILE A 45 -9.10 9.62 -13.33
CA ILE A 45 -9.25 8.72 -12.18
C ILE A 45 -9.70 9.52 -10.96
N PHE A 46 -9.02 10.63 -10.68
CA PHE A 46 -9.31 11.57 -9.59
C PHE A 46 -9.70 12.93 -10.18
N PRO A 47 -11.01 13.19 -10.35
CA PRO A 47 -11.52 14.47 -10.83
C PRO A 47 -10.98 15.65 -10.03
N GLN A 48 -10.34 16.61 -10.70
CA GLN A 48 -9.68 17.76 -10.07
C GLN A 48 -10.59 19.00 -9.97
N THR A 49 -11.75 18.97 -10.65
CA THR A 49 -12.66 20.11 -10.70
C THR A 49 -14.01 19.72 -10.09
N PRO A 50 -14.34 20.21 -8.88
CA PRO A 50 -15.61 19.93 -8.24
C PRO A 50 -16.79 20.35 -9.12
N GLY A 51 -17.79 19.46 -9.25
CA GLY A 51 -19.06 19.77 -9.90
C GLY A 51 -19.10 19.66 -11.43
N THR A 52 -17.97 19.44 -12.11
CA THR A 52 -17.92 19.28 -13.58
C THR A 52 -17.48 17.91 -14.04
N SER A 53 -16.70 17.19 -13.23
CA SER A 53 -16.25 15.82 -13.54
C SER A 53 -16.66 14.84 -12.44
N THR A 54 -16.93 13.61 -12.84
CA THR A 54 -17.36 12.52 -11.94
C THR A 54 -16.27 11.45 -11.87
N PHE A 55 -16.22 10.73 -10.75
CA PHE A 55 -15.33 9.58 -10.63
C PHE A 55 -15.70 8.50 -11.65
N PRO A 56 -14.71 7.79 -12.23
CA PRO A 56 -15.02 6.74 -13.18
C PRO A 56 -15.75 5.56 -12.48
N PRO A 57 -16.57 4.78 -13.20
CA PRO A 57 -17.31 3.66 -12.62
C PRO A 57 -16.43 2.62 -11.91
N ASN A 58 -15.18 2.46 -12.35
CA ASN A 58 -14.18 1.56 -11.79
C ASN A 58 -13.22 2.27 -10.79
N PHE A 59 -13.57 3.45 -10.26
CA PHE A 59 -12.73 4.19 -9.33
C PHE A 59 -12.28 3.35 -8.13
N LYS A 60 -13.20 2.56 -7.56
CA LYS A 60 -12.89 1.68 -6.42
C LYS A 60 -11.77 0.70 -6.74
N ASP A 61 -11.68 0.21 -7.98
CA ASP A 61 -10.61 -0.71 -8.39
C ASP A 61 -9.24 -0.04 -8.40
N PHE A 62 -9.16 1.23 -8.82
CA PHE A 62 -7.92 2.01 -8.73
C PHE A 62 -7.49 2.21 -7.26
N VAL A 63 -8.43 2.57 -6.39
CA VAL A 63 -8.18 2.75 -4.95
C VAL A 63 -7.69 1.45 -4.31
N LYS A 64 -8.30 0.30 -4.64
CA LYS A 64 -7.87 -1.02 -4.19
C LYS A 64 -6.41 -1.29 -4.57
N VAL A 65 -6.01 -1.02 -5.82
CA VAL A 65 -4.64 -1.24 -6.28
C VAL A 65 -3.65 -0.33 -5.54
N ILE A 66 -3.99 0.94 -5.32
CA ILE A 66 -3.14 1.89 -4.58
C ILE A 66 -2.92 1.42 -3.15
N LEU A 67 -4.01 1.16 -2.40
CA LEU A 67 -3.93 0.78 -0.99
C LEU A 67 -3.24 -0.57 -0.80
N LYS A 68 -3.52 -1.54 -1.68
CA LYS A 68 -2.80 -2.82 -1.70
C LYS A 68 -1.30 -2.65 -1.87
N ARG A 69 -0.86 -1.79 -2.79
CA ARG A 69 0.58 -1.56 -2.99
C ARG A 69 1.21 -0.80 -1.82
N LEU A 70 0.50 0.15 -1.21
CA LEU A 70 0.93 0.82 0.02
C LEU A 70 1.08 -0.16 1.20
N PHE A 71 0.17 -1.12 1.34
CA PHE A 71 0.26 -2.15 2.37
C PHE A 71 1.58 -2.95 2.28
N ARG A 72 2.10 -3.21 1.07
CA ARG A 72 3.39 -3.89 0.88
C ARG A 72 4.56 -3.12 1.50
N VAL A 73 4.47 -1.79 1.54
CA VAL A 73 5.49 -0.94 2.20
C VAL A 73 5.42 -1.11 3.71
N TYR A 74 4.22 -1.11 4.30
CA TYR A 74 4.05 -1.44 5.73
C TYR A 74 4.58 -2.84 6.04
N ALA A 75 4.22 -3.84 5.24
CA ALA A 75 4.72 -5.20 5.40
C ALA A 75 6.25 -5.26 5.39
N HIS A 76 6.88 -4.56 4.44
CA HIS A 76 8.33 -4.47 4.37
C HIS A 76 8.94 -3.79 5.62
N ILE A 77 8.37 -2.67 6.06
CA ILE A 77 8.87 -1.94 7.24
C ILE A 77 8.78 -2.80 8.50
N TYR A 78 7.62 -3.41 8.76
CA TYR A 78 7.43 -4.26 9.95
C TYR A 78 8.38 -5.47 9.97
N HIS A 79 8.62 -6.11 8.81
CA HIS A 79 9.50 -7.28 8.76
C HIS A 79 10.99 -6.95 8.78
N CYS A 80 11.41 -5.88 8.10
CA CYS A 80 12.82 -5.65 7.79
C CYS A 80 13.44 -4.47 8.53
N HIS A 81 12.61 -3.52 9.00
CA HIS A 81 13.07 -2.23 9.50
C HIS A 81 12.44 -1.81 10.82
N PHE A 82 11.57 -2.63 11.42
CA PHE A 82 10.88 -2.27 12.66
C PHE A 82 11.84 -1.93 13.81
N GLN A 83 12.94 -2.67 13.97
CA GLN A 83 13.95 -2.35 15.00
C GLN A 83 14.55 -0.95 14.80
N LYS A 84 14.73 -0.50 13.55
CA LYS A 84 15.21 0.86 13.27
C LYS A 84 14.17 1.90 13.63
N VAL A 85 12.89 1.64 13.35
CA VAL A 85 11.76 2.51 13.72
C VAL A 85 11.68 2.66 15.25
N VAL A 86 11.83 1.56 16.00
CA VAL A 86 11.89 1.58 17.48
C VAL A 86 13.09 2.38 17.98
N ASN A 87 14.26 2.23 17.35
CA ASN A 87 15.45 3.01 17.73
C ASN A 87 15.27 4.52 17.50
N LEU A 88 14.41 4.91 16.56
CA LEU A 88 14.01 6.30 16.31
C LEU A 88 12.86 6.77 17.21
N LYS A 89 12.27 5.88 18.03
CA LYS A 89 11.07 6.14 18.87
C LYS A 89 9.84 6.55 18.04
N GLU A 90 9.71 5.97 16.86
CA GLU A 90 8.63 6.27 15.91
C GLU A 90 7.57 5.15 15.81
N GLU A 91 7.70 4.08 16.59
CA GLU A 91 6.84 2.91 16.51
C GLU A 91 5.37 3.21 16.79
N ALA A 92 5.07 4.15 17.70
CA ALA A 92 3.71 4.58 17.96
C ALA A 92 3.07 5.27 16.75
N HIS A 93 3.85 6.06 16.01
CA HIS A 93 3.39 6.74 14.79
C HIS A 93 3.13 5.74 13.67
N LEU A 94 4.07 4.80 13.47
CA LEU A 94 3.90 3.72 12.49
C LEU A 94 2.65 2.89 12.79
N ASN A 95 2.48 2.47 14.05
CA ASN A 95 1.35 1.65 14.48
C ASN A 95 0.01 2.38 14.32
N THR A 96 -0.07 3.65 14.72
CA THR A 96 -1.30 4.44 14.56
C THR A 96 -1.70 4.58 13.09
N CYS A 97 -0.73 4.88 12.21
CA CYS A 97 -0.98 4.98 10.78
C CYS A 97 -1.39 3.63 10.16
N PHE A 98 -0.77 2.54 10.61
CA PHE A 98 -1.10 1.19 10.15
C PHE A 98 -2.49 0.74 10.64
N GLU A 99 -2.83 0.99 11.91
CA GLU A 99 -4.15 0.72 12.47
C GLU A 99 -5.24 1.42 11.67
N HIS A 100 -5.06 2.71 11.40
CA HIS A 100 -5.99 3.48 10.58
C HIS A 100 -6.13 2.90 9.17
N LEU A 101 -5.02 2.50 8.52
CA LEU A 101 -5.06 1.85 7.21
C LEU A 101 -5.87 0.55 7.26
N VAL A 102 -5.63 -0.31 8.25
CA VAL A 102 -6.30 -1.61 8.40
C VAL A 102 -7.80 -1.42 8.65
N LEU A 103 -8.18 -0.53 9.57
CA LEU A 103 -9.58 -0.24 9.86
C LEU A 103 -10.31 0.33 8.63
N PHE A 104 -9.70 1.31 7.95
CA PHE A 104 -10.27 1.93 6.75
C PHE A 104 -10.41 0.92 5.61
N THR A 105 -9.38 0.13 5.34
CA THR A 105 -9.41 -0.86 4.26
C THR A 105 -10.35 -2.02 4.54
N SER A 106 -10.55 -2.38 5.82
CA SER A 106 -11.51 -3.39 6.24
C SER A 106 -12.95 -2.89 6.08
N GLU A 107 -13.28 -1.70 6.59
CA GLU A 107 -14.61 -1.10 6.52
C GLU A 107 -15.14 -1.02 5.07
N TYR A 108 -14.28 -0.55 4.15
CA TYR A 108 -14.67 -0.35 2.76
C TYR A 108 -14.32 -1.52 1.83
N GLN A 109 -13.77 -2.61 2.36
CA GLN A 109 -13.34 -3.81 1.62
C GLN A 109 -12.38 -3.46 0.46
N LEU A 110 -11.28 -2.77 0.80
CA LEU A 110 -10.33 -2.20 -0.16
C LEU A 110 -9.06 -3.03 -0.36
N ILE A 111 -8.81 -4.01 0.51
CA ILE A 111 -7.71 -4.97 0.37
C ILE A 111 -8.25 -6.34 0.75
N ASP A 112 -8.00 -7.34 -0.10
CA ASP A 112 -8.43 -8.72 0.15
C ASP A 112 -7.57 -9.36 1.26
N GLU A 113 -8.17 -10.22 2.08
CA GLU A 113 -7.49 -10.88 3.22
C GLU A 113 -6.21 -11.62 2.79
N ALA A 114 -6.22 -12.25 1.62
CA ALA A 114 -5.05 -12.96 1.07
C ALA A 114 -3.82 -12.05 0.86
N GLU A 115 -4.04 -10.76 0.58
CA GLU A 115 -2.96 -9.79 0.40
C GLU A 115 -2.46 -9.25 1.76
N MET A 116 -3.24 -9.43 2.83
CA MET A 116 -2.88 -9.06 4.20
C MET A 116 -2.08 -10.13 4.94
N GLU A 117 -1.99 -11.35 4.41
CA GLU A 117 -1.28 -12.49 5.01
C GLU A 117 0.12 -12.16 5.56
N PRO A 118 0.97 -11.33 4.90
CA PRO A 118 2.28 -10.98 5.43
C PRO A 118 2.28 -10.32 6.81
N LEU A 119 1.17 -9.68 7.22
CA LEU A 119 0.99 -9.06 8.54
C LEU A 119 -0.25 -9.60 9.27
N LYS A 120 -0.69 -10.82 8.96
CA LYS A 120 -1.95 -11.41 9.48
C LYS A 120 -2.12 -11.28 10.99
N GLU A 121 -1.07 -11.54 11.76
CA GLU A 121 -1.12 -11.46 13.23
C GLU A 121 -1.34 -10.02 13.72
N LEU A 122 -0.69 -9.03 13.10
CA LEU A 122 -0.86 -7.62 13.44
C LEU A 122 -2.24 -7.13 13.02
N VAL A 123 -2.67 -7.44 11.80
CA VAL A 123 -4.02 -7.13 11.30
C VAL A 123 -5.08 -7.72 12.24
N GLY A 124 -4.90 -8.97 12.67
CA GLY A 124 -5.79 -9.63 13.62
C GLY A 124 -5.92 -8.89 14.95
N LYS A 125 -4.81 -8.37 15.50
CA LYS A 125 -4.82 -7.55 16.72
C LYS A 125 -5.55 -6.22 16.54
N VAL A 126 -5.45 -5.59 15.37
CA VAL A 126 -6.15 -4.33 15.09
C VAL A 126 -7.66 -4.56 14.95
N LEU A 127 -8.07 -5.59 14.21
CA LEU A 127 -9.48 -5.87 13.94
C LEU A 127 -10.21 -6.51 15.14
N LYS A 128 -9.46 -7.08 16.09
CA LYS A 128 -9.97 -7.69 17.32
C LYS A 128 -9.09 -7.24 18.51
N PRO A 129 -9.26 -5.99 18.96
CA PRO A 129 -8.43 -5.39 20.01
C PRO A 129 -8.56 -6.09 21.36
#